data_AF-A0A2G5DS10-F1
#
_entry.id   AF-A0A2G5DS10-F1
#
_cell.length_a   1.000
_cell.length_b   1.000
_cell.length_c   1.000
_cell.angle_alpha   90.00
_cell.angle_beta   90.00
_cell.angle_gamma   90.00
#
_symmetry.space_group_name_H-M   'P 1'
#
loop_
_entity.id
_entity.type
_entity.pdbx_description
1 polymer ?
#
loop_
_entity_poly.entity_id
_entity_poly.type
_entity_poly.pdbx_seq_one_letter_code
_entity_poly.pdbx_strand_id
1 'polypeptide(L)'
;MYRRRRRNIKRRSRRRDRGVKEGQRVRDQRFFSWALPEDITLNILSRLPVKSLMRCRCVCKSWLTSTSTPYLINMHGARATQDHNPDVLFIDFRDNPDKTLATQDLYIVENVGTHNEIVKPVPLPEHLMSLHLVDSCNGLICLTISPACERLTYVYNPCTGESIQLPYSPFSQTSDGICGFGYSPNHDEYKFVAFISVQPYFDFPFPIAEVCTLGSDSWRRIVNVPFTLIVPPSYFYMDGALYWLAFDRFDKSSLGIGSFDLENEELHFFLLPPKIFSTLDTNYLEAGIIEGCVSVVDFSSGEHTQIWSSMNYREKESWTKRNVLSLPGRTKLMRLLGTLKNREIVFFNNYNKLVSCDPRSGQFRDLGVQGVSEVLETYVHVGTLISPVRGCGAE
;
A
#
# COMPACT_ATOMS: atom_id res chain seq x y z
N MET A 1 -35.69 55.94 45.05
CA MET A 1 -35.53 57.30 44.50
C MET A 1 -34.15 57.85 44.85
N TYR A 2 -33.29 58.02 43.84
CA TYR A 2 -32.30 59.09 43.65
C TYR A 2 -31.58 59.75 44.85
N ARG A 3 -30.25 59.55 44.99
CA ARG A 3 -29.22 60.45 44.40
C ARG A 3 -27.78 60.00 44.72
N ARG A 4 -26.97 59.99 43.65
CA ARG A 4 -25.50 59.82 43.58
C ARG A 4 -24.75 60.98 44.27
N ARG A 5 -23.53 60.73 44.74
CA ARG A 5 -22.36 61.61 44.46
C ARG A 5 -21.01 60.87 44.65
N ARG A 6 -20.25 60.81 43.55
CA ARG A 6 -18.84 60.39 43.44
C ARG A 6 -17.92 61.34 44.22
N ARG A 7 -16.77 60.84 44.70
CA ARG A 7 -15.49 61.61 44.69
C ARG A 7 -14.25 60.70 44.91
N ASN A 8 -13.47 60.60 43.83
CA ASN A 8 -12.01 60.63 43.68
C ASN A 8 -11.09 59.92 44.67
N ILE A 9 -10.46 58.85 44.16
CA ILE A 9 -9.20 58.26 44.60
C ILE A 9 -8.03 59.07 44.02
N LYS A 10 -7.10 59.54 44.87
CA LYS A 10 -5.71 59.83 44.47
C LYS A 10 -4.74 59.76 45.67
N ARG A 11 -3.82 58.80 45.55
CA ARG A 11 -2.40 58.76 45.93
C ARG A 11 -2.00 59.08 47.38
N ARG A 12 -1.30 58.12 48.00
CA ARG A 12 0.00 58.40 48.64
C ARG A 12 0.91 57.16 48.63
N SER A 13 2.08 57.36 48.04
CA SER A 13 3.20 56.43 47.92
C SER A 13 3.93 56.25 49.24
N ARG A 14 4.38 55.04 49.55
CA ARG A 14 5.56 54.82 50.42
C ARG A 14 6.39 53.65 49.91
N ARG A 15 7.57 53.99 49.39
CA ARG A 15 8.71 53.12 49.09
C ARG A 15 9.14 52.36 50.36
N ARG A 16 9.51 51.09 50.20
CA ARG A 16 10.59 50.46 50.98
C ARG A 16 11.40 49.57 50.04
N ASP A 17 12.56 50.11 49.65
CA ASP A 17 13.71 49.36 49.14
C ASP A 17 14.19 48.37 50.20
N ARG A 18 14.36 47.10 49.81
CA ARG A 18 15.36 46.19 50.39
C ARG A 18 15.88 45.22 49.32
N GLY A 19 17.01 45.60 48.76
CA GLY A 19 18.15 44.78 48.35
C GLY A 19 17.90 43.39 47.75
N VAL A 20 17.95 43.32 46.43
CA VAL A 20 18.31 42.12 45.67
C VAL A 20 19.82 41.91 45.85
N LYS A 21 20.23 40.80 46.46
CA LYS A 21 21.60 40.29 46.34
C LYS A 21 21.58 39.15 45.33
N GLU A 22 22.15 39.43 44.16
CA GLU A 22 22.54 38.45 43.16
C GLU A 22 23.52 37.44 43.79
N GLY A 23 23.10 36.19 43.83
CA GLY A 23 23.99 35.05 43.95
C GLY A 23 24.06 34.36 42.59
N GLN A 24 25.02 34.75 41.76
CA GLN A 24 25.44 33.99 40.59
C GLN A 24 25.86 32.59 41.03
N ARG A 25 24.97 31.60 40.88
CA ARG A 25 25.38 30.20 40.77
C ARG A 25 25.83 30.00 39.33
N VAL A 26 27.13 30.18 39.12
CA VAL A 26 27.85 29.58 37.99
C VAL A 26 27.66 28.07 38.12
N ARG A 27 26.66 27.51 37.42
CA ARG A 27 26.64 26.09 37.11
C ARG A 27 27.61 25.90 35.95
N ASP A 28 28.88 25.75 36.30
CA ASP A 28 29.82 24.99 35.49
C ASP A 28 29.35 23.53 35.50
N GLN A 29 28.33 23.23 34.70
CA GLN A 29 28.05 21.88 34.27
C GLN A 29 28.65 21.74 32.88
N ARG A 30 29.93 21.35 32.85
CA ARG A 30 30.47 20.58 31.72
C ARG A 30 29.68 19.27 31.67
N PHE A 31 28.48 19.31 31.13
CA PHE A 31 27.88 18.13 30.54
C PHE A 31 28.77 17.82 29.33
N PHE A 32 29.68 16.87 29.47
CA PHE A 32 30.08 16.11 28.29
C PHE A 32 28.80 15.51 27.75
N SER A 33 28.21 16.14 26.74
CA SER A 33 27.07 15.59 26.05
C SER A 33 27.58 14.33 25.35
N TRP A 34 27.30 13.17 25.93
CA TRP A 34 27.41 11.88 25.24
C TRP A 34 26.33 11.75 24.15
N ALA A 35 25.88 12.88 23.61
CA ALA A 35 24.90 12.96 22.55
C ALA A 35 25.56 12.44 21.29
N LEU A 36 25.03 11.33 20.78
CA LEU A 36 25.40 10.84 19.47
C LEU A 36 25.14 11.95 18.45
N PRO A 37 26.04 12.16 17.49
CA PRO A 37 25.77 13.02 16.34
C PRO A 37 24.43 12.67 15.68
N GLU A 38 23.76 13.66 15.10
CA GLU A 38 22.41 13.51 14.54
C GLU A 38 22.38 12.47 13.41
N ASP A 39 23.38 12.50 12.53
CA ASP A 39 23.58 11.53 11.45
C ASP A 39 23.71 10.09 11.96
N ILE A 40 24.47 9.88 13.04
CA ILE A 40 24.61 8.56 13.67
C ILE A 40 23.28 8.12 14.30
N THR A 41 22.57 9.05 14.93
CA THR A 41 21.25 8.79 15.52
C THR A 41 20.25 8.38 14.44
N LEU A 42 20.17 9.11 13.34
CA LEU A 42 19.30 8.80 12.19
C LEU A 42 19.69 7.45 11.57
N ASN A 43 20.98 7.13 11.47
CA ASN A 43 21.45 5.83 11.00
C ASN A 43 20.95 4.69 11.87
N ILE A 44 21.07 4.82 13.20
CA ILE A 44 20.58 3.81 14.15
C ILE A 44 19.07 3.67 14.02
N LEU A 45 18.33 4.78 14.09
CA LEU A 45 16.87 4.78 14.03
C LEU A 45 16.35 4.14 12.74
N SER A 46 16.96 4.45 11.59
CA SER A 46 16.55 3.91 10.28
C SER A 46 16.66 2.38 10.16
N ARG A 47 17.40 1.72 11.05
CA ARG A 47 17.58 0.25 11.06
C ARG A 47 16.64 -0.45 12.03
N LEU A 48 15.88 0.30 12.82
CA LEU A 48 14.96 -0.29 13.78
C LEU A 48 13.67 -0.77 13.08
N PRO A 49 13.06 -1.87 13.54
CA PRO A 49 11.71 -2.23 13.12
C PRO A 49 10.73 -1.08 13.40
N VAL A 50 9.70 -0.94 12.57
CA VAL A 50 8.73 0.17 12.65
C VAL A 50 8.08 0.28 14.02
N LYS A 51 7.74 -0.87 14.65
CA LYS A 51 7.20 -0.93 16.01
C LYS A 51 8.15 -0.30 17.05
N SER A 52 9.45 -0.52 16.90
CA SER A 52 10.47 0.09 17.77
C SER A 52 10.60 1.59 17.48
N LEU A 53 10.57 2.00 16.22
CA LEU A 53 10.54 3.42 15.84
C LEU A 53 9.34 4.16 16.43
N MET A 54 8.16 3.55 16.42
CA MET A 54 6.95 4.13 17.05
C MET A 54 7.14 4.33 18.55
N ARG A 55 7.85 3.44 19.25
CA ARG A 55 8.20 3.64 20.67
C ARG A 55 9.24 4.74 20.86
N CYS A 56 10.21 4.86 19.96
CA CYS A 56 11.21 5.93 19.98
C CYS A 56 10.57 7.34 19.92
N ARG A 57 9.43 7.49 19.23
CA ARG A 57 8.67 8.76 19.19
C ARG A 57 8.23 9.24 20.57
N CYS A 58 8.04 8.34 21.52
CA CYS A 58 7.61 8.66 22.89
C CYS A 58 8.76 9.03 23.84
N VAL A 59 10.02 8.88 23.42
CA VAL A 59 11.18 9.06 24.29
C VAL A 59 11.50 10.54 24.52
N CYS A 60 11.59 11.33 23.44
CA CYS A 60 11.86 12.76 23.52
C CYS A 60 11.39 13.51 22.27
N LYS A 61 11.28 14.85 22.37
CA LYS A 61 10.88 15.71 21.24
C LYS A 61 11.82 15.61 20.05
N SER A 62 13.13 15.52 20.28
CA SER A 62 14.12 15.39 19.21
C SER A 62 13.88 14.12 18.39
N TRP A 63 13.67 12.96 19.03
CA TRP A 63 13.39 11.71 18.34
C TRP A 63 12.03 11.72 17.64
N LEU A 64 11.01 12.32 18.26
CA LEU A 64 9.72 12.55 17.59
C LEU A 64 9.89 13.35 16.30
N THR A 65 10.66 14.45 16.33
CA THR A 65 10.95 15.24 15.14
C THR A 65 11.76 14.46 14.11
N SER A 66 12.87 13.82 14.52
CA SER A 66 13.75 13.05 13.63
C SER A 66 13.01 11.94 12.90
N THR A 67 12.18 11.16 13.61
CA THR A 67 11.39 10.06 13.03
C THR A 67 10.25 10.52 12.12
N SER A 68 9.87 11.80 12.19
CA SER A 68 8.85 12.40 11.33
C SER A 68 9.47 13.08 10.09
N THR A 69 10.80 13.14 9.99
CA THR A 69 11.46 13.76 8.83
C THR A 69 11.34 12.88 7.59
N PRO A 70 11.10 13.46 6.39
CA PRO A 70 11.10 12.71 5.13
C PRO A 70 12.41 11.94 4.91
N TYR A 71 13.55 12.50 5.34
CA TYR A 71 14.84 11.86 5.23
C TYR A 71 14.89 10.50 5.96
N LEU A 72 14.49 10.44 7.23
CA LEU A 72 14.48 9.18 7.99
C LEU A 72 13.46 8.20 7.42
N ILE A 73 12.28 8.68 7.03
CA ILE A 73 11.21 7.84 6.46
C ILE A 73 11.70 7.16 5.18
N ASN A 74 12.29 7.92 4.26
CA ASN A 74 12.81 7.39 3.00
C ASN A 74 13.98 6.43 3.24
N MET A 75 14.89 6.79 4.16
CA MET A 75 16.03 5.94 4.50
C MET A 75 15.60 4.63 5.18
N HIS A 76 14.58 4.67 6.04
CA HIS A 76 14.00 3.49 6.67
C HIS A 76 13.29 2.60 5.64
N GLY A 77 12.45 3.19 4.75
CA GLY A 77 11.75 2.45 3.70
C GLY A 77 12.71 1.76 2.72
N ALA A 78 13.76 2.46 2.28
CA ALA A 78 14.79 1.88 1.42
C ALA A 78 15.53 0.72 2.09
N ARG A 79 15.77 0.79 3.40
CA ARG A 79 16.35 -0.32 4.16
C ARG A 79 15.39 -1.48 4.31
N ALA A 80 14.11 -1.21 4.57
CA ALA A 80 13.13 -2.28 4.73
C ALA A 80 13.02 -3.16 3.48
N THR A 81 13.09 -2.57 2.28
CA THR A 81 13.11 -3.31 1.01
C THR A 81 14.45 -3.97 0.69
N GLN A 82 15.57 -3.41 1.15
CA GLN A 82 16.93 -3.93 0.89
C GLN A 82 17.42 -4.96 1.91
N ASP A 83 17.04 -4.84 3.18
CA ASP A 83 17.61 -5.55 4.33
C ASP A 83 16.75 -6.74 4.79
N HIS A 84 15.46 -6.77 4.44
CA HIS A 84 14.53 -7.82 4.88
C HIS A 84 13.74 -8.47 3.72
N ASN A 85 13.13 -9.63 3.97
CA ASN A 85 12.12 -10.16 3.06
C ASN A 85 10.84 -9.31 3.16
N PRO A 86 9.98 -9.30 2.13
CA PRO A 86 8.73 -8.55 2.17
C PRO A 86 7.85 -8.99 3.34
N ASP A 87 7.13 -8.03 3.92
CA ASP A 87 5.98 -8.35 4.76
C ASP A 87 4.80 -8.63 3.83
N VAL A 88 3.88 -9.49 4.28
CA VAL A 88 2.64 -9.78 3.53
C VAL A 88 1.45 -9.46 4.40
N LEU A 89 0.52 -8.72 3.83
CA LEU A 89 -0.69 -8.25 4.49
C LEU A 89 -1.90 -9.01 3.93
N PHE A 90 -2.76 -9.43 4.84
CA PHE A 90 -3.96 -10.23 4.57
C PHE A 90 -5.17 -9.62 5.26
N ILE A 91 -6.32 -9.72 4.61
CA ILE A 91 -7.60 -9.48 5.26
C ILE A 91 -8.32 -10.83 5.38
N ASP A 92 -8.61 -11.20 6.63
CA ASP A 92 -9.37 -12.41 6.98
C ASP A 92 -10.82 -12.02 7.21
N PHE A 93 -11.71 -12.66 6.48
CA PHE A 93 -13.15 -12.54 6.69
C PHE A 93 -13.59 -13.75 7.50
N ARG A 94 -14.00 -13.51 8.74
CA ARG A 94 -14.49 -14.56 9.63
C ARG A 94 -16.00 -14.49 9.72
N ASP A 95 -16.65 -15.57 9.31
CA ASP A 95 -18.04 -15.82 9.66
C ASP A 95 -18.17 -15.87 11.19
N ASN A 96 -18.94 -14.94 11.73
CA ASN A 96 -19.21 -14.90 13.15
C ASN A 96 -20.58 -15.55 13.40
N PRO A 97 -20.65 -16.76 13.96
CA PRO A 97 -21.94 -17.41 14.21
C PRO A 97 -22.81 -16.67 15.24
N ASP A 98 -22.23 -15.81 16.08
CA ASP A 98 -22.91 -15.05 17.14
C ASP A 98 -23.21 -13.59 16.77
N LYS A 99 -22.71 -13.09 15.63
CA LYS A 99 -22.99 -11.73 15.13
C LYS A 99 -23.65 -11.80 13.76
N THR A 100 -24.64 -10.94 13.52
CA THR A 100 -25.31 -10.77 12.22
C THR A 100 -24.40 -10.22 11.11
N LEU A 101 -23.13 -9.88 11.41
CA LEU A 101 -22.15 -9.33 10.48
C LEU A 101 -20.84 -10.11 10.57
N ALA A 102 -20.25 -10.46 9.43
CA ALA A 102 -18.91 -11.03 9.34
C ALA A 102 -17.90 -10.10 10.02
N THR A 103 -16.98 -10.68 10.79
CA THR A 103 -15.88 -9.93 11.41
C THR A 103 -14.68 -9.93 10.48
N GLN A 104 -14.09 -8.75 10.25
CA GLN A 104 -12.92 -8.58 9.41
C GLN A 104 -11.71 -8.24 10.28
N ASP A 105 -10.64 -9.01 10.13
CA ASP A 105 -9.36 -8.75 10.80
C ASP A 105 -8.25 -8.54 9.78
N LEU A 106 -7.47 -7.48 9.97
CA LEU A 106 -6.27 -7.21 9.21
C LEU A 106 -5.09 -7.94 9.83
N TYR A 107 -4.26 -8.55 9.02
CA TYR A 107 -3.11 -9.32 9.47
C TYR A 107 -1.85 -8.95 8.69
N ILE A 108 -0.71 -8.93 9.38
CA ILE A 108 0.60 -8.73 8.76
C ILE A 108 1.52 -9.88 9.18
N VAL A 109 2.08 -10.56 8.19
CA VAL A 109 3.17 -11.52 8.36
C VAL A 109 4.46 -10.80 8.03
N GLU A 110 5.26 -10.55 9.06
CA GLU A 110 6.52 -9.80 8.93
C GLU A 110 7.65 -10.71 8.45
N ASN A 111 8.49 -10.21 7.54
CA ASN A 111 9.74 -10.84 7.09
C ASN A 111 9.58 -12.31 6.62
N VAL A 112 8.68 -12.50 5.64
CA VAL A 112 8.25 -13.81 5.14
C VAL A 112 9.43 -14.73 4.81
N GLY A 113 9.38 -15.99 5.27
CA GLY A 113 10.36 -17.02 4.94
C GLY A 113 11.65 -17.02 5.76
N THR A 114 11.83 -16.07 6.69
CA THR A 114 12.96 -16.07 7.65
C THR A 114 12.54 -16.56 9.04
N HIS A 115 11.34 -16.20 9.49
CA HIS A 115 10.75 -16.60 10.74
C HIS A 115 9.34 -17.11 10.44
N ASN A 116 9.01 -18.34 10.87
CA ASN A 116 7.68 -18.95 10.68
C ASN A 116 6.65 -18.34 11.66
N GLU A 117 6.69 -17.02 11.84
CA GLU A 117 6.10 -16.35 13.00
C GLU A 117 4.61 -16.02 12.85
N ILE A 118 3.97 -16.05 14.01
CA ILE A 118 2.54 -15.95 14.27
C ILE A 118 1.97 -14.63 13.72
N VAL A 119 0.88 -14.79 12.99
CA VAL A 119 0.08 -13.70 12.46
C VAL A 119 -0.50 -12.86 13.61
N LYS A 120 -0.21 -11.56 13.65
CA LYS A 120 -0.82 -10.65 14.64
C LYS A 120 -1.93 -9.85 13.98
N PRO A 121 -3.14 -9.83 14.55
CA PRO A 121 -4.18 -8.94 14.06
C PRO A 121 -3.72 -7.49 14.30
N VAL A 122 -3.79 -6.70 13.25
CA VAL A 122 -3.69 -5.25 13.31
C VAL A 122 -5.07 -4.72 13.65
N PRO A 123 -5.22 -3.92 14.71
CA PRO A 123 -6.50 -3.32 15.04
C PRO A 123 -6.98 -2.43 13.88
N LEU A 124 -8.09 -2.80 13.25
CA LEU A 124 -8.80 -1.95 12.32
C LEU A 124 -9.77 -1.04 13.11
N PRO A 125 -9.76 0.28 12.85
CA PRO A 125 -10.85 1.16 13.28
C PRO A 125 -12.22 0.65 12.79
N GLU A 126 -13.26 0.84 13.60
CA GLU A 126 -14.62 0.34 13.30
C GLU A 126 -15.16 0.83 11.95
N HIS A 127 -14.88 2.09 11.58
CA HIS A 127 -15.29 2.66 10.29
C HIS A 127 -14.56 2.07 9.07
N LEU A 128 -13.47 1.33 9.29
CA LEU A 128 -12.71 0.61 8.27
C LEU A 128 -13.05 -0.88 8.21
N MET A 129 -13.87 -1.37 9.14
CA MET A 129 -14.39 -2.73 9.07
C MET A 129 -15.35 -2.84 7.89
N SER A 130 -15.42 -4.01 7.26
CA SER A 130 -16.19 -4.31 6.03
C SER A 130 -15.66 -3.71 4.73
N LEU A 131 -14.46 -3.12 4.73
CA LEU A 131 -13.82 -2.58 3.52
C LEU A 131 -12.95 -3.62 2.83
N HIS A 132 -12.97 -3.62 1.49
CA HIS A 132 -12.04 -4.37 0.66
C HIS A 132 -10.69 -3.68 0.61
N LEU A 133 -9.62 -4.45 0.75
CA LEU A 133 -8.26 -4.03 0.47
C LEU A 133 -8.06 -3.89 -1.04
N VAL A 134 -7.90 -2.63 -1.44
CA VAL A 134 -7.48 -2.29 -2.78
C VAL A 134 -6.01 -2.65 -2.90
N ASP A 135 -5.08 -1.91 -2.32
CA ASP A 135 -3.64 -2.15 -2.50
C ASP A 135 -2.83 -1.66 -1.28
N SER A 136 -1.53 -1.93 -1.30
CA SER A 136 -0.53 -1.45 -0.34
C SER A 136 0.62 -0.77 -1.09
N CYS A 137 0.85 0.51 -0.81
CA CYS A 137 1.92 1.30 -1.45
C CYS A 137 2.68 2.11 -0.40
N ASN A 138 4.01 1.95 -0.34
CA ASN A 138 4.90 2.65 0.59
C ASN A 138 4.47 2.58 2.08
N GLY A 139 3.80 1.50 2.49
CA GLY A 139 3.30 1.32 3.86
C GLY A 139 1.96 1.97 4.17
N LEU A 140 1.36 2.66 3.20
CA LEU A 140 -0.06 3.01 3.22
C LEU A 140 -0.87 1.89 2.59
N ILE A 141 -2.04 1.60 3.15
CA ILE A 141 -3.02 0.71 2.53
C ILE A 141 -4.24 1.51 2.09
N CYS A 142 -4.81 1.12 0.95
CA CYS A 142 -6.04 1.69 0.44
C CYS A 142 -7.19 0.69 0.63
N LEU A 143 -8.28 1.14 1.24
CA LEU A 143 -9.45 0.35 1.60
C LEU A 143 -10.69 0.98 0.96
N THR A 144 -11.61 0.19 0.40
CA THR A 144 -12.82 0.71 -0.24
C THR A 144 -14.06 -0.17 0.03
N ILE A 145 -15.23 0.44 0.20
CA ILE A 145 -16.50 -0.31 0.10
C ILE A 145 -16.68 -0.67 -1.38
N SER A 146 -17.13 -1.90 -1.64
CA SER A 146 -17.40 -2.43 -2.97
C SER A 146 -17.75 -1.34 -4.01
N PRO A 147 -17.11 -1.35 -5.19
CA PRO A 147 -17.16 -0.28 -6.20
C PRO A 147 -18.56 0.01 -6.77
N ALA A 148 -19.60 -0.72 -6.33
CA ALA A 148 -20.98 -0.60 -6.78
C ALA A 148 -21.86 0.41 -6.04
N CYS A 149 -21.44 0.92 -4.88
CA CYS A 149 -22.15 1.97 -4.13
C CYS A 149 -21.22 3.16 -3.87
N GLU A 150 -21.77 4.29 -3.39
CA GLU A 150 -21.04 5.52 -2.98
C GLU A 150 -19.64 5.18 -2.45
N ARG A 151 -18.62 5.34 -3.31
CA ARG A 151 -17.32 4.67 -3.20
C ARG A 151 -16.53 5.18 -1.99
N LEU A 152 -16.88 4.68 -0.81
CA LEU A 152 -16.26 5.04 0.44
C LEU A 152 -14.85 4.47 0.44
N THR A 153 -13.85 5.35 0.30
CA THR A 153 -12.44 4.97 0.16
C THR A 153 -11.62 5.64 1.24
N TYR A 154 -10.76 4.86 1.88
CA TYR A 154 -9.85 5.31 2.92
C TYR A 154 -8.42 4.94 2.57
N VAL A 155 -7.50 5.83 2.93
CA VAL A 155 -6.08 5.51 3.01
C VAL A 155 -5.71 5.43 4.48
N TYR A 156 -5.08 4.34 4.88
CA TYR A 156 -4.77 4.02 6.27
C TYR A 156 -3.30 3.60 6.40
N ASN A 157 -2.63 4.03 7.48
CA ASN A 157 -1.33 3.51 7.87
C ASN A 157 -1.49 2.56 9.07
N PRO A 158 -1.30 1.23 8.88
CA PRO A 158 -1.36 0.22 9.95
C PRO A 158 -0.39 0.45 11.12
N CYS A 159 0.75 1.09 10.85
CA CYS A 159 1.81 1.31 11.83
C CYS A 159 1.57 2.56 12.69
N THR A 160 0.99 3.62 12.13
CA THR A 160 0.71 4.86 12.87
C THR A 160 -0.72 4.95 13.38
N GLY A 161 -1.65 4.19 12.78
CA GLY A 161 -3.08 4.25 13.08
C GLY A 161 -3.79 5.45 12.43
N GLU A 162 -3.10 6.26 11.63
CA GLU A 162 -3.69 7.41 10.94
C GLU A 162 -4.49 6.95 9.72
N SER A 163 -5.65 7.56 9.51
CA SER A 163 -6.46 7.38 8.30
C SER A 163 -6.94 8.72 7.74
N ILE A 164 -7.24 8.72 6.44
CA ILE A 164 -7.92 9.80 5.75
C ILE A 164 -8.95 9.21 4.78
N GLN A 165 -10.12 9.85 4.70
CA GLN A 165 -11.16 9.50 3.74
C GLN A 165 -10.92 10.29 2.44
N LEU A 166 -11.01 9.62 1.29
CA LEU A 166 -11.08 10.30 0.01
C LEU A 166 -12.46 10.94 -0.19
N PRO A 167 -12.56 12.06 -0.91
CA PRO A 167 -13.86 12.64 -1.26
C PRO A 167 -14.72 11.64 -2.03
N TYR A 168 -16.04 11.75 -1.93
CA TYR A 168 -16.94 10.93 -2.74
C TYR A 168 -16.75 11.25 -4.22
N SER A 169 -16.71 10.21 -5.06
CA SER A 169 -16.70 10.41 -6.51
C SER A 169 -18.06 10.99 -6.94
N PRO A 170 -18.10 12.20 -7.56
CA PRO A 170 -19.35 12.80 -8.05
C PRO A 170 -19.95 12.05 -9.24
N PHE A 171 -19.25 11.01 -9.69
CA PHE A 171 -19.44 10.32 -10.95
C PHE A 171 -19.99 8.89 -10.78
N SER A 172 -19.90 8.34 -9.57
CA SER A 172 -20.23 6.96 -9.27
C SER A 172 -21.75 6.76 -9.21
N GLN A 173 -22.34 6.22 -10.28
CA GLN A 173 -23.75 5.78 -10.32
C GLN A 173 -23.91 4.32 -10.76
N THR A 174 -22.82 3.55 -10.90
CA THR A 174 -22.85 2.21 -11.50
C THR A 174 -21.97 1.19 -10.79
N SER A 175 -22.37 -0.08 -10.91
CA SER A 175 -21.76 -1.27 -10.34
C SER A 175 -20.38 -1.62 -10.92
N ASP A 176 -19.51 -2.12 -10.04
CA ASP A 176 -18.27 -2.87 -10.30
C ASP A 176 -17.18 -2.20 -11.14
N GLY A 177 -16.04 -1.96 -10.47
CA GLY A 177 -14.85 -1.38 -11.08
C GLY A 177 -13.57 -1.93 -10.46
N ILE A 178 -12.57 -2.16 -11.30
CA ILE A 178 -11.24 -2.57 -10.85
C ILE A 178 -10.49 -1.33 -10.40
N CYS A 179 -9.89 -1.40 -9.22
CA CYS A 179 -9.20 -0.26 -8.61
C CYS A 179 -7.69 -0.53 -8.50
N GLY A 180 -6.93 0.53 -8.29
CA GLY A 180 -5.53 0.48 -7.92
C GLY A 180 -5.13 1.73 -7.13
N PHE A 181 -4.06 1.61 -6.36
CA PHE A 181 -3.53 2.70 -5.54
C PHE A 181 -2.01 2.72 -5.63
N GLY A 182 -1.44 3.89 -5.90
CA GLY A 182 0.00 3.99 -6.09
C GLY A 182 0.56 5.37 -5.82
N TYR A 183 1.88 5.46 -5.81
CA TYR A 183 2.64 6.68 -5.53
C TYR A 183 3.35 7.18 -6.80
N SER A 184 3.23 8.47 -7.10
CA SER A 184 3.98 9.18 -8.15
C SER A 184 5.22 9.84 -7.52
N PRO A 185 6.46 9.33 -7.80
CA PRO A 185 7.66 9.82 -7.14
C PRO A 185 8.04 11.27 -7.47
N ASN A 186 7.76 11.72 -8.70
CA ASN A 186 8.18 13.04 -9.18
C ASN A 186 7.30 14.17 -8.63
N HIS A 187 6.03 13.88 -8.33
CA HIS A 187 5.10 14.84 -7.74
C HIS A 187 4.90 14.67 -6.22
N ASP A 188 5.49 13.63 -5.60
CA ASP A 188 5.24 13.26 -4.20
C ASP A 188 3.75 13.09 -3.87
N GLU A 189 3.02 12.47 -4.80
CA GLU A 189 1.56 12.32 -4.73
C GLU A 189 1.15 10.85 -4.68
N TYR A 190 0.16 10.52 -3.86
CA TYR A 190 -0.54 9.24 -3.94
C TYR A 190 -1.80 9.42 -4.76
N LYS A 191 -2.11 8.44 -5.62
CA LYS A 191 -3.32 8.47 -6.43
C LYS A 191 -4.07 7.14 -6.32
N PHE A 192 -5.38 7.27 -6.21
CA PHE A 192 -6.32 6.18 -6.37
C PHE A 192 -6.91 6.23 -7.78
N VAL A 193 -6.99 5.08 -8.43
CA VAL A 193 -7.56 4.92 -9.76
C VAL A 193 -8.65 3.87 -9.71
N ALA A 194 -9.83 4.17 -10.25
CA ALA A 194 -10.90 3.21 -10.44
C ALA A 194 -11.32 3.18 -11.91
N PHE A 195 -11.38 1.98 -12.48
CA PHE A 195 -11.91 1.76 -13.81
C PHE A 195 -13.36 1.30 -13.70
N ILE A 196 -14.29 2.12 -14.17
CA ILE A 196 -15.72 1.84 -14.08
C ILE A 196 -16.19 1.24 -15.40
N SER A 197 -16.81 0.06 -15.32
CA SER A 197 -17.54 -0.49 -16.46
C SER A 197 -18.89 0.20 -16.59
N VAL A 198 -19.17 0.81 -17.73
CA VAL A 198 -20.53 1.27 -18.04
C VAL A 198 -21.36 0.04 -18.40
N GLN A 199 -22.53 -0.14 -17.75
CA GLN A 199 -23.40 -1.29 -17.98
C GLN A 199 -23.72 -1.51 -19.48
N PRO A 200 -23.97 -2.78 -19.89
CA PRO A 200 -24.11 -3.19 -21.29
C PRO A 200 -25.37 -2.69 -22.02
N TYR A 201 -26.17 -1.82 -21.40
CA TYR A 201 -27.42 -1.30 -21.99
C TYR A 201 -27.21 -0.14 -22.97
N PHE A 202 -26.00 0.42 -23.03
CA PHE A 202 -25.64 1.44 -24.00
C PHE A 202 -24.46 0.97 -24.84
N ASP A 203 -24.48 1.29 -26.14
CA ASP A 203 -23.42 1.05 -27.14
C ASP A 203 -22.09 1.81 -26.85
N PHE A 204 -21.75 2.02 -25.58
CA PHE A 204 -20.49 2.62 -25.12
C PHE A 204 -19.67 1.56 -24.34
N PRO A 205 -18.92 0.67 -25.02
CA PRO A 205 -18.48 -0.60 -24.43
C PRO A 205 -17.13 -0.52 -23.70
N PHE A 206 -16.66 0.66 -23.28
CA PHE A 206 -15.28 0.83 -22.79
C PHE A 206 -15.20 1.47 -21.41
N PRO A 207 -14.25 1.02 -20.56
CA PRO A 207 -14.13 1.55 -19.22
C PRO A 207 -13.74 3.03 -19.23
N ILE A 208 -14.21 3.76 -18.21
CA ILE A 208 -13.74 5.11 -17.89
C ILE A 208 -12.87 4.99 -16.65
N ALA A 209 -11.72 5.68 -16.65
CA ALA A 209 -10.89 5.78 -15.46
C ALA A 209 -11.27 7.03 -14.65
N GLU A 210 -11.44 6.85 -13.36
CA GLU A 210 -11.59 7.92 -12.36
C GLU A 210 -10.35 7.95 -11.48
N VAL A 211 -9.79 9.14 -11.32
CA VAL A 211 -8.55 9.34 -10.55
C VAL A 211 -8.81 10.33 -9.43
N CYS A 212 -8.33 10.02 -8.24
CA CYS A 212 -8.31 10.91 -7.09
C CYS A 212 -6.89 10.98 -6.53
N THR A 213 -6.36 12.20 -6.39
CA THR A 213 -5.11 12.42 -5.67
C THR A 213 -5.40 12.53 -4.18
N LEU A 214 -4.62 11.83 -3.36
CA LEU A 214 -4.72 11.91 -1.91
C LEU A 214 -4.52 13.35 -1.43
N GLY A 215 -5.46 13.85 -0.63
CA GLY A 215 -5.46 15.25 -0.15
C GLY A 215 -6.12 16.25 -1.10
N SER A 216 -6.54 15.83 -2.29
CA SER A 216 -7.40 16.63 -3.17
C SER A 216 -8.87 16.50 -2.79
N ASP A 217 -9.66 17.52 -3.12
CA ASP A 217 -11.11 17.58 -2.93
C ASP A 217 -11.92 17.12 -4.14
N SER A 218 -11.25 16.76 -5.24
CA SER A 218 -11.90 16.49 -6.52
C SER A 218 -11.44 15.20 -7.20
N TRP A 219 -12.30 14.71 -8.08
CA TRP A 219 -12.05 13.56 -8.95
C TRP A 219 -11.92 14.04 -10.39
N ARG A 220 -11.06 13.38 -11.15
CA ARG A 220 -10.88 13.61 -12.58
C ARG A 220 -11.25 12.34 -13.36
N ARG A 221 -11.84 12.52 -14.54
CA ARG A 221 -12.17 11.42 -15.46
C ARG A 221 -11.20 11.41 -16.62
N ILE A 222 -10.70 10.23 -16.93
CA ILE A 222 -9.91 9.97 -18.12
C ILE A 222 -10.75 9.06 -19.01
N VAL A 223 -11.16 9.64 -20.13
CA VAL A 223 -11.91 8.93 -21.17
C VAL A 223 -10.93 8.23 -22.11
N ASN A 224 -11.43 7.27 -22.89
CA ASN A 224 -10.66 6.54 -23.90
C ASN A 224 -9.60 5.56 -23.35
N VAL A 225 -9.94 4.79 -22.33
CA VAL A 225 -9.08 3.71 -21.85
C VAL A 225 -8.76 2.74 -23.01
N PRO A 226 -7.48 2.49 -23.33
CA PRO A 226 -7.05 1.72 -24.51
C PRO A 226 -7.10 0.20 -24.29
N PHE A 227 -7.70 -0.26 -23.20
CA PHE A 227 -7.80 -1.66 -22.86
C PHE A 227 -9.08 -1.97 -22.07
N THR A 228 -9.44 -3.25 -22.02
CA THR A 228 -10.49 -3.79 -21.16
C THR A 228 -9.85 -4.68 -20.10
N LEU A 229 -10.16 -4.41 -18.83
CA LEU A 229 -9.58 -5.13 -17.71
C LEU A 229 -10.17 -6.54 -17.56
N ILE A 230 -9.35 -7.46 -17.05
CA ILE A 230 -9.72 -8.85 -16.79
C ILE A 230 -10.21 -8.98 -15.34
N VAL A 231 -11.24 -9.82 -15.14
CA VAL A 231 -11.76 -10.21 -13.83
C VAL A 231 -11.52 -11.71 -13.64
N PRO A 232 -10.95 -12.16 -12.50
CA PRO A 232 -10.43 -11.35 -11.39
C PRO A 232 -9.21 -10.51 -11.83
N PRO A 233 -8.98 -9.34 -11.19
CA PRO A 233 -7.88 -8.46 -11.58
C PRO A 233 -6.52 -9.03 -11.14
N SER A 234 -5.61 -9.14 -12.10
CA SER A 234 -4.18 -9.33 -11.86
C SER A 234 -3.48 -8.01 -12.11
N TYR A 235 -2.85 -7.43 -11.08
CA TYR A 235 -2.27 -6.10 -11.19
C TYR A 235 -1.13 -5.87 -10.19
N PHE A 236 -0.28 -4.90 -10.49
CA PHE A 236 0.89 -4.56 -9.67
C PHE A 236 1.32 -3.10 -9.85
N TYR A 237 2.01 -2.56 -8.86
CA TYR A 237 2.67 -1.27 -8.90
C TYR A 237 4.17 -1.43 -9.21
N MET A 238 4.72 -0.59 -10.08
CA MET A 238 6.14 -0.51 -10.35
C MET A 238 6.52 0.91 -10.77
N ASP A 239 7.50 1.50 -10.07
CA ASP A 239 8.19 2.75 -10.43
C ASP A 239 7.27 3.90 -10.90
N GLY A 240 6.21 4.19 -10.14
CA GLY A 240 5.31 5.30 -10.45
C GLY A 240 4.20 5.00 -11.43
N ALA A 241 4.01 3.73 -11.80
CA ALA A 241 2.89 3.30 -12.64
C ALA A 241 2.19 2.07 -12.07
N LEU A 242 0.90 1.98 -12.38
CA LEU A 242 0.07 0.81 -12.10
C LEU A 242 -0.11 -0.01 -13.37
N TYR A 243 -0.12 -1.34 -13.24
CA TYR A 243 -0.18 -2.27 -14.36
C TYR A 243 -1.24 -3.34 -14.11
N TRP A 244 -1.99 -3.71 -15.15
CA TRP A 244 -3.00 -4.76 -15.12
C TRP A 244 -2.85 -5.69 -16.32
N LEU A 245 -3.17 -6.97 -16.14
CA LEU A 245 -3.52 -7.81 -17.28
C LEU A 245 -4.82 -7.31 -17.90
N ALA A 246 -4.80 -7.12 -19.21
CA ALA A 246 -5.91 -6.52 -19.93
C ALA A 246 -5.96 -7.01 -21.38
N PHE A 247 -7.12 -6.90 -22.00
CA PHE A 247 -7.28 -7.06 -23.44
C PHE A 247 -7.20 -5.71 -24.15
N ASP A 248 -6.72 -5.71 -25.39
CA ASP A 248 -6.81 -4.53 -26.25
C ASP A 248 -8.27 -4.06 -26.36
N ARG A 249 -8.46 -2.75 -26.43
CA ARG A 249 -9.78 -2.14 -26.54
C ARG A 249 -10.55 -2.62 -27.76
N PHE A 250 -9.89 -2.73 -28.90
CA PHE A 250 -10.51 -3.02 -30.19
C PHE A 250 -10.40 -4.49 -30.57
N ASP A 251 -9.39 -5.20 -30.04
CA ASP A 251 -9.19 -6.63 -30.24
C ASP A 251 -9.21 -7.41 -28.92
N LYS A 252 -10.37 -7.96 -28.57
CA LYS A 252 -10.56 -8.77 -27.36
C LYS A 252 -9.80 -10.10 -27.37
N SER A 253 -9.14 -10.46 -28.47
CA SER A 253 -8.23 -11.63 -28.52
C SER A 253 -6.78 -11.25 -28.21
N SER A 254 -6.45 -9.96 -28.23
CA SER A 254 -5.11 -9.43 -27.97
C SER A 254 -4.92 -9.19 -26.48
N LEU A 255 -4.31 -10.16 -25.80
CA LEU A 255 -3.92 -10.03 -24.40
C LEU A 255 -2.64 -9.20 -24.25
N GLY A 256 -2.61 -8.35 -23.23
CA GLY A 256 -1.51 -7.43 -22.97
C GLY A 256 -1.41 -6.99 -21.51
N ILE A 257 -0.55 -6.01 -21.29
CA ILE A 257 -0.44 -5.25 -20.06
C ILE A 257 -0.99 -3.85 -20.31
N GLY A 258 -2.10 -3.52 -19.65
CA GLY A 258 -2.55 -2.14 -19.53
C GLY A 258 -1.77 -1.43 -18.44
N SER A 259 -1.39 -0.18 -18.64
CA SER A 259 -0.71 0.62 -17.62
C SER A 259 -1.31 2.00 -17.45
N PHE A 260 -1.23 2.51 -16.23
CA PHE A 260 -1.53 3.90 -15.88
C PHE A 260 -0.29 4.55 -15.28
N ASP A 261 0.26 5.54 -15.98
CA ASP A 261 1.34 6.39 -15.46
C ASP A 261 0.75 7.36 -14.43
N LEU A 262 1.18 7.29 -13.16
CA LEU A 262 0.64 8.15 -12.10
C LEU A 262 1.17 9.58 -12.18
N GLU A 263 2.29 9.81 -12.87
CA GLU A 263 2.87 11.13 -13.05
C GLU A 263 2.10 11.92 -14.11
N ASN A 264 2.06 11.40 -15.33
CA ASN A 264 1.46 12.08 -16.48
C ASN A 264 -0.03 11.74 -16.67
N GLU A 265 -0.55 10.77 -15.91
CA GLU A 265 -1.92 10.26 -16.02
C GLU A 265 -2.26 9.71 -17.40
N GLU A 266 -1.26 9.09 -18.03
CA GLU A 266 -1.39 8.48 -19.34
C GLU A 266 -1.68 6.98 -19.25
N LEU A 267 -2.58 6.53 -20.11
CA LEU A 267 -2.93 5.12 -20.25
C LEU A 267 -2.22 4.54 -21.48
N HIS A 268 -1.55 3.41 -21.28
CA HIS A 268 -0.86 2.70 -22.35
C HIS A 268 -1.25 1.23 -22.35
N PHE A 269 -1.09 0.57 -23.50
CA PHE A 269 -1.31 -0.86 -23.65
C PHE A 269 -0.12 -1.50 -24.37
N PHE A 270 0.40 -2.58 -23.81
CA PHE A 270 1.54 -3.31 -24.36
C PHE A 270 1.16 -4.76 -24.62
N LEU A 271 1.24 -5.18 -25.88
CA LEU A 271 0.88 -6.54 -26.28
C LEU A 271 1.82 -7.57 -25.67
N LEU A 272 1.25 -8.63 -25.11
CA LEU A 272 2.00 -9.83 -24.79
C LEU A 272 2.33 -10.60 -26.09
N PRO A 273 3.39 -11.40 -26.10
CA PRO A 273 3.73 -12.18 -27.29
C PRO A 273 2.64 -13.21 -27.63
N PRO A 274 2.26 -13.38 -28.92
CA PRO A 274 1.03 -14.08 -29.32
C PRO A 274 1.16 -15.60 -29.16
N LYS A 275 2.40 -16.10 -29.25
CA LYS A 275 2.73 -17.52 -29.10
C LYS A 275 2.55 -18.04 -27.67
N ILE A 276 2.36 -17.13 -26.70
CA ILE A 276 2.34 -17.49 -25.30
C ILE A 276 0.92 -17.79 -24.83
N PHE A 277 -0.10 -17.08 -25.36
CA PHE A 277 -1.43 -17.05 -24.74
C PHE A 277 -2.61 -17.37 -25.69
N SER A 278 -2.37 -18.04 -26.82
CA SER A 278 -3.35 -18.23 -27.91
C SER A 278 -4.61 -19.04 -27.58
N THR A 279 -4.73 -19.65 -26.39
CA THR A 279 -5.84 -20.55 -26.02
C THR A 279 -6.31 -20.43 -24.56
N LEU A 280 -5.96 -19.35 -23.84
CA LEU A 280 -5.96 -19.38 -22.38
C LEU A 280 -7.22 -18.83 -21.72
N ASP A 281 -7.66 -19.56 -20.70
CA ASP A 281 -8.57 -19.07 -19.68
C ASP A 281 -7.80 -18.07 -18.79
N THR A 282 -8.13 -16.79 -18.94
CA THR A 282 -7.43 -15.69 -18.26
C THR A 282 -7.58 -15.71 -16.74
N ASN A 283 -8.50 -16.52 -16.21
CA ASN A 283 -8.63 -16.72 -14.77
C ASN A 283 -7.37 -17.34 -14.15
N TYR A 284 -6.50 -17.96 -14.95
CA TYR A 284 -5.26 -18.61 -14.50
C TYR A 284 -3.99 -17.80 -14.78
N LEU A 285 -4.12 -16.52 -15.12
CA LEU A 285 -2.99 -15.65 -15.38
C LEU A 285 -2.76 -14.67 -14.25
N GLU A 286 -1.51 -14.52 -13.86
CA GLU A 286 -1.06 -13.48 -12.93
C GLU A 286 0.10 -12.71 -13.53
N ALA A 287 0.15 -11.42 -13.24
CA ALA A 287 1.25 -10.55 -13.58
C ALA A 287 1.80 -9.86 -12.34
N GLY A 288 3.11 -9.63 -12.34
CA GLY A 288 3.80 -8.99 -11.23
C GLY A 288 5.29 -8.89 -11.48
N ILE A 289 6.02 -8.59 -10.42
CA ILE A 289 7.46 -8.40 -10.49
C ILE A 289 8.18 -9.64 -9.96
N ILE A 290 9.04 -10.24 -10.78
CA ILE A 290 9.92 -11.35 -10.40
C ILE A 290 11.37 -10.92 -10.65
N GLU A 291 12.16 -10.83 -9.60
CA GLU A 291 13.57 -10.39 -9.66
C GLU A 291 13.72 -9.06 -10.43
N GLY A 292 12.84 -8.09 -10.18
CA GLY A 292 12.87 -6.76 -10.82
C GLY A 292 12.40 -6.75 -12.29
N CYS A 293 11.88 -7.85 -12.80
CA CYS A 293 11.35 -7.93 -14.17
C CYS A 293 9.83 -8.08 -14.16
N VAL A 294 9.15 -7.36 -15.05
CA VAL A 294 7.73 -7.58 -15.30
C VAL A 294 7.56 -8.99 -15.83
N SER A 295 6.68 -9.75 -15.17
CA SER A 295 6.50 -11.17 -15.42
C SER A 295 5.03 -11.54 -15.49
N VAL A 296 4.72 -12.53 -16.33
CA VAL A 296 3.40 -13.15 -16.43
C VAL A 296 3.55 -14.64 -16.15
N VAL A 297 2.69 -15.14 -15.28
CA VAL A 297 2.66 -16.52 -14.81
C VAL A 297 1.35 -17.15 -15.28
N ASP A 298 1.45 -18.31 -15.91
CA ASP A 298 0.32 -19.08 -16.43
C ASP A 298 0.15 -20.39 -15.66
N PHE A 299 -1.00 -20.55 -15.00
CA PHE A 299 -1.38 -21.73 -14.21
C PHE A 299 -2.38 -22.66 -14.94
N SER A 300 -2.76 -22.35 -16.18
CA SER A 300 -3.85 -23.00 -16.91
C SER A 300 -3.66 -24.51 -17.16
N SER A 301 -2.42 -24.98 -17.27
CA SER A 301 -2.16 -26.38 -17.62
C SER A 301 -2.44 -27.35 -16.48
N GLY A 302 -2.61 -26.86 -15.25
CA GLY A 302 -2.88 -27.66 -14.04
C GLY A 302 -1.69 -28.48 -13.53
N GLU A 303 -0.75 -28.87 -14.38
CA GLU A 303 0.44 -29.66 -14.01
C GLU A 303 1.73 -28.84 -14.11
N HIS A 304 1.76 -27.88 -15.04
CA HIS A 304 2.91 -27.04 -15.33
C HIS A 304 2.57 -25.54 -15.29
N THR A 305 3.39 -24.77 -14.60
CA THR A 305 3.34 -23.31 -14.61
C THR A 305 4.40 -22.77 -15.53
N GLN A 306 4.03 -21.84 -16.41
CA GLN A 306 4.99 -21.14 -17.26
C GLN A 306 5.21 -19.74 -16.76
N ILE A 307 6.48 -19.31 -16.70
CA ILE A 307 6.85 -17.95 -16.32
C ILE A 307 7.54 -17.28 -17.51
N TRP A 308 6.99 -16.15 -17.90
CA TRP A 308 7.57 -15.25 -18.90
C TRP A 308 7.95 -13.94 -18.24
N SER A 309 9.12 -13.41 -18.57
CA SER A 309 9.61 -12.17 -17.98
C SER A 309 10.28 -11.29 -19.02
N SER A 310 10.21 -9.98 -18.79
CA SER A 310 10.93 -8.98 -19.58
C SER A 310 11.44 -7.82 -18.72
N MET A 311 12.64 -7.34 -19.02
CA MET A 311 13.15 -6.05 -18.54
C MET A 311 12.63 -4.88 -19.38
N ASN A 312 12.31 -5.12 -20.64
CA ASN A 312 11.80 -4.13 -21.60
C ASN A 312 10.37 -4.51 -22.02
N TYR A 313 9.48 -4.77 -21.07
CA TYR A 313 8.13 -5.32 -21.30
C TYR A 313 7.28 -4.57 -22.34
N ARG A 314 7.61 -3.31 -22.62
CA ARG A 314 7.01 -2.47 -23.66
C ARG A 314 7.32 -2.96 -25.07
N GLU A 315 8.44 -3.66 -25.26
CA GLU A 315 8.86 -4.29 -26.50
C GLU A 315 8.42 -5.75 -26.52
N LYS A 316 7.51 -6.10 -27.43
CA LYS A 316 6.97 -7.46 -27.55
C LYS A 316 8.04 -8.54 -27.73
N GLU A 317 9.13 -8.24 -28.42
CA GLU A 317 10.20 -9.20 -28.71
C GLU A 317 11.14 -9.46 -27.52
N SER A 318 11.07 -8.63 -26.47
CA SER A 318 11.95 -8.72 -25.29
C SER A 318 11.53 -9.81 -24.29
N TRP A 319 10.33 -10.36 -24.44
CA TRP A 319 9.78 -11.35 -23.52
C TRP A 319 10.47 -12.70 -23.69
N THR A 320 10.96 -13.24 -22.58
CA THR A 320 11.68 -14.51 -22.55
C THR A 320 10.98 -15.49 -21.62
N LYS A 321 10.87 -16.75 -22.06
CA LYS A 321 10.41 -17.84 -21.19
C LYS A 321 11.54 -18.18 -20.24
N ARG A 322 11.31 -18.00 -18.95
CA ARG A 322 12.34 -18.28 -17.93
C ARG A 322 12.27 -19.72 -17.45
N ASN A 323 11.10 -20.15 -16.99
CA ASN A 323 10.96 -21.43 -16.27
C ASN A 323 9.64 -22.13 -16.60
N VAL A 324 9.65 -23.46 -16.47
CA VAL A 324 8.45 -24.30 -16.37
C VAL A 324 8.51 -25.00 -15.02
N LEU A 325 7.58 -24.67 -14.13
CA LEU A 325 7.52 -25.22 -12.77
C LEU A 325 6.46 -26.31 -12.72
N SER A 326 6.68 -27.36 -11.94
CA SER A 326 5.64 -28.36 -11.68
C SER A 326 4.84 -27.95 -10.46
N LEU A 327 3.52 -27.84 -10.60
CA LEU A 327 2.65 -27.48 -9.48
C LEU A 327 2.43 -28.70 -8.55
N PRO A 328 2.46 -28.50 -7.23
CA PRO A 328 2.06 -29.55 -6.30
C PRO A 328 0.53 -29.73 -6.34
N GLY A 329 0.07 -30.88 -6.82
CA GLY A 329 -1.33 -31.30 -6.74
C GLY A 329 -2.30 -30.50 -7.63
N ARG A 330 -3.57 -30.39 -7.22
CA ARG A 330 -4.65 -29.68 -7.93
C ARG A 330 -4.66 -28.15 -7.68
N THR A 331 -3.53 -27.55 -7.35
CA THR A 331 -3.46 -26.09 -7.10
C THR A 331 -3.65 -25.36 -8.42
N LYS A 332 -4.75 -24.61 -8.57
CA LYS A 332 -5.12 -23.99 -9.86
C LYS A 332 -4.96 -22.48 -9.87
N LEU A 333 -5.13 -21.81 -8.74
CA LEU A 333 -5.14 -20.35 -8.66
C LEU A 333 -4.17 -19.90 -7.58
N MET A 334 -3.27 -19.00 -7.97
CA MET A 334 -2.11 -18.58 -7.21
C MET A 334 -1.90 -17.10 -7.49
N ARG A 335 -2.00 -16.23 -6.49
CA ARG A 335 -1.65 -14.82 -6.59
C ARG A 335 -0.14 -14.65 -6.48
N LEU A 336 0.49 -13.96 -7.42
CA LEU A 336 1.92 -13.65 -7.36
C LEU A 336 2.17 -12.49 -6.40
N LEU A 337 3.04 -12.70 -5.41
CA LEU A 337 3.43 -11.67 -4.44
C LEU A 337 4.85 -11.13 -4.69
N GLY A 338 5.63 -11.79 -5.54
CA GLY A 338 6.98 -11.34 -5.91
C GLY A 338 8.07 -12.29 -5.44
N THR A 339 9.22 -11.76 -5.03
CA THR A 339 10.42 -12.57 -4.73
C THR A 339 11.01 -12.28 -3.36
N LEU A 340 11.39 -13.33 -2.66
CA LEU A 340 12.21 -13.27 -1.45
C LEU A 340 13.68 -12.96 -1.80
N LYS A 341 14.48 -12.61 -0.78
CA LYS A 341 15.93 -12.37 -0.92
C LYS A 341 16.72 -13.59 -1.38
N ASN A 342 16.28 -14.78 -1.01
CA ASN A 342 16.86 -16.03 -1.50
C ASN A 342 16.43 -16.37 -2.94
N ARG A 343 15.69 -15.46 -3.60
CA ARG A 343 15.17 -15.57 -4.98
C ARG A 343 14.06 -16.60 -5.16
N GLU A 344 13.52 -17.14 -4.07
CA GLU A 344 12.28 -17.90 -4.16
C GLU A 344 11.12 -16.97 -4.52
N ILE A 345 10.23 -17.45 -5.38
CA ILE A 345 9.03 -16.75 -5.80
C ILE A 345 7.92 -17.05 -4.80
N VAL A 346 7.22 -16.03 -4.32
CA VAL A 346 6.16 -16.17 -3.33
C VAL A 346 4.80 -16.08 -4.00
N PHE A 347 3.94 -17.02 -3.64
CA PHE A 347 2.56 -17.05 -4.08
C PHE A 347 1.61 -17.21 -2.90
N PHE A 348 0.39 -16.72 -3.07
CA PHE A 348 -0.73 -17.06 -2.21
C PHE A 348 -1.73 -17.92 -2.98
N ASN A 349 -2.04 -19.11 -2.49
CA ASN A 349 -2.85 -20.07 -3.23
C ASN A 349 -4.32 -20.09 -2.81
N ASN A 350 -5.16 -20.74 -3.61
CA ASN A 350 -6.58 -20.95 -3.36
C ASN A 350 -6.91 -21.88 -2.17
N TYR A 351 -5.91 -22.37 -1.45
CA TYR A 351 -6.06 -23.10 -0.19
C TYR A 351 -5.74 -22.22 1.02
N ASN A 352 -5.71 -20.90 0.85
CA ASN A 352 -5.32 -19.91 1.85
C ASN A 352 -3.90 -20.09 2.41
N LYS A 353 -2.98 -20.58 1.57
CA LYS A 353 -1.59 -20.80 1.96
C LYS A 353 -0.63 -19.87 1.25
N LEU A 354 0.28 -19.30 2.03
CA LEU A 354 1.47 -18.64 1.54
C LEU A 354 2.53 -19.70 1.23
N VAL A 355 2.96 -19.77 -0.02
CA VAL A 355 3.94 -20.75 -0.48
C VAL A 355 5.10 -20.05 -1.19
N SER A 356 6.30 -20.59 -1.04
CA SER A 356 7.47 -20.18 -1.83
C SER A 356 7.86 -21.28 -2.81
N CYS A 357 8.41 -20.88 -3.96
CA CYS A 357 8.91 -21.78 -4.98
C CYS A 357 10.34 -21.41 -5.33
N ASP A 358 11.26 -22.38 -5.28
CA ASP A 358 12.57 -22.21 -5.88
C ASP A 358 12.45 -22.38 -7.40
N PRO A 359 12.68 -21.32 -8.20
CA PRO A 359 12.52 -21.42 -9.64
C PRO A 359 13.49 -22.43 -10.29
N ARG A 360 14.63 -22.73 -9.65
CA ARG A 360 15.64 -23.65 -10.21
C ARG A 360 15.25 -25.12 -10.04
N SER A 361 14.83 -25.50 -8.84
CA SER A 361 14.42 -26.88 -8.56
C SER A 361 12.95 -27.13 -8.88
N GLY A 362 12.14 -26.08 -9.00
CA GLY A 362 10.68 -26.17 -9.14
C GLY A 362 9.98 -26.64 -7.86
N GLN A 363 10.70 -26.75 -6.74
CA GLN A 363 10.12 -27.22 -5.48
C GLN A 363 9.35 -26.11 -4.78
N PHE A 364 8.18 -26.49 -4.28
CA PHE A 364 7.33 -25.63 -3.47
C PHE A 364 7.48 -25.94 -1.98
N ARG A 365 7.41 -24.90 -1.16
CA ARG A 365 7.43 -24.98 0.29
C ARG A 365 6.30 -24.15 0.87
N ASP A 366 5.58 -24.72 1.82
CA ASP A 366 4.60 -24.00 2.64
C ASP A 366 5.35 -23.10 3.64
N LEU A 367 5.02 -21.80 3.66
CA LEU A 367 5.64 -20.83 4.55
C LEU A 367 4.93 -20.73 5.91
N GLY A 368 3.86 -21.50 6.13
CA GLY A 368 3.31 -21.77 7.45
C GLY A 368 2.60 -20.59 8.09
N VAL A 369 1.60 -20.01 7.41
CA VAL A 369 0.73 -18.98 8.00
C VAL A 369 -0.38 -19.65 8.81
N GLN A 370 -0.45 -19.39 10.12
CA GLN A 370 -1.44 -19.97 11.03
C GLN A 370 -2.43 -18.92 11.55
N GLY A 371 -3.69 -19.31 11.75
CA GLY A 371 -4.70 -18.46 12.40
C GLY A 371 -5.55 -17.61 11.45
N VAL A 372 -5.43 -17.84 10.14
CA VAL A 372 -6.23 -17.18 9.11
C VAL A 372 -7.23 -18.19 8.55
N SER A 373 -8.51 -17.80 8.43
CA SER A 373 -9.59 -18.71 8.04
C SER A 373 -9.89 -18.61 6.55
N GLU A 374 -10.31 -17.43 6.11
CA GLU A 374 -10.66 -17.14 4.72
C GLU A 374 -10.03 -15.83 4.27
N VAL A 375 -9.03 -15.95 3.39
CA VAL A 375 -8.34 -14.80 2.82
C VAL A 375 -8.89 -14.53 1.44
N LEU A 376 -9.43 -13.33 1.26
CA LEU A 376 -9.86 -12.86 -0.05
C LEU A 376 -8.79 -11.99 -0.73
N GLU A 377 -7.97 -11.31 0.08
CA GLU A 377 -7.08 -10.24 -0.39
C GLU A 377 -5.70 -10.36 0.25
N THR A 378 -4.65 -10.24 -0.57
CA THR A 378 -3.26 -10.41 -0.13
C THR A 378 -2.34 -9.50 -0.92
N TYR A 379 -1.51 -8.74 -0.21
CA TYR A 379 -0.59 -7.78 -0.81
C TYR A 379 0.76 -7.76 -0.10
N VAL A 380 1.82 -7.44 -0.85
CA VAL A 380 3.09 -7.11 -0.23
C VAL A 380 2.96 -5.79 0.51
N HIS A 381 3.48 -5.75 1.73
CA HIS A 381 3.49 -4.58 2.57
C HIS A 381 4.90 -4.32 3.09
N VAL A 382 5.17 -3.05 3.36
CA VAL A 382 6.38 -2.60 4.04
C VAL A 382 5.92 -1.57 5.04
N GLY A 383 6.03 -1.87 6.33
CA GLY A 383 5.62 -0.90 7.35
C GLY A 383 6.45 0.39 7.25
N THR A 384 5.79 1.56 7.27
CA THR A 384 6.47 2.86 7.25
C THR A 384 5.80 3.85 8.21
N LEU A 385 6.46 4.99 8.44
CA LEU A 385 5.93 6.11 9.23
C LEU A 385 5.28 7.20 8.35
N ILE A 386 4.94 6.89 7.09
CA ILE A 386 4.29 7.84 6.19
C ILE A 386 2.91 8.18 6.72
N SER A 387 2.62 9.46 6.97
CA SER A 387 1.27 9.89 7.34
C SER A 387 0.43 10.08 6.07
N PRO A 388 -0.80 9.53 6.00
CA PRO A 388 -1.72 9.78 4.90
C PRO A 388 -2.34 11.19 4.94
N VAL A 389 -2.14 11.95 6.02
CA VAL A 389 -2.78 13.27 6.26
C VAL A 389 -1.85 14.45 5.87
N ARG A 390 -0.74 14.19 5.16
CA ARG A 390 0.18 15.26 4.74
C ARG A 390 -0.56 16.32 3.92
N GLY A 391 -0.51 17.58 4.37
CA GLY A 391 -1.07 18.72 3.64
C GLY A 391 -2.50 19.13 4.01
N CYS A 392 -3.21 18.40 4.88
CA CYS A 392 -4.43 18.94 5.48
C CYS A 392 -4.03 19.96 6.55
N GLY A 393 -4.18 21.25 6.22
CA GLY A 393 -3.70 22.40 6.98
C GLY A 393 -3.84 22.26 8.49
N ALA A 394 -2.71 22.32 9.18
CA ALA A 394 -2.66 22.89 10.51
C ALA A 394 -2.84 24.41 10.36
N GLU A 395 -4.07 24.88 10.44
CA GLU A 395 -4.39 26.26 10.83
C GLU A 395 -5.23 26.26 12.12
#